data_AF-A0A5N7U5W4-F1
#
_entry.id   AF-A0A5N7U5W4-F1
#
_cell.length_a   1.000
_cell.length_b   1.000
_cell.length_c   1.000
_cell.angle_alpha   90.00
_cell.angle_beta   90.00
_cell.angle_gamma   90.00
#
_symmetry.space_group_name_H-M   'P 1'
#
loop_
_entity.id
_entity.type
_entity.pdbx_description
1 polymer ?
#
loop_
_entity_poly.entity_id
_entity_poly.type
_entity_poly.pdbx_seq_one_letter_code
_entity_poly.pdbx_strand_id
1 'polypeptide(L)'
;MGYAEELFCNSSDLTLHFLGYNDEEKIIVSMFYIEEMLLALDFSNAEKFELIDISNKAFKNEFNADKKLNSQLDRKYRDFSPKYADFLQLDQFYEVRSLIRNNISGNVTSHVSQFKNIKLVIEFFQSIFHMHINRTFTSEQRLFEMVIYGYLFKLSKRIHYQ
;
A
#
# COMPACT_ATOMS: atom_id res chain seq x y z
N MET A 1 -13.67 -12.35 -13.36
CA MET A 1 -13.97 -10.92 -13.57
C MET A 1 -14.63 -10.29 -12.35
N GLY A 2 -15.68 -10.87 -11.75
CA GLY A 2 -16.38 -10.25 -10.59
C GLY A 2 -15.52 -9.95 -9.35
N TYR A 3 -14.46 -10.71 -9.09
CA TYR A 3 -13.60 -10.50 -7.91
C TYR A 3 -12.78 -9.21 -7.94
N ALA A 4 -12.34 -8.79 -9.12
CA ALA A 4 -11.61 -7.53 -9.27
C ALA A 4 -12.55 -6.35 -8.99
N GLU A 5 -13.78 -6.43 -9.52
CA GLU A 5 -14.82 -5.42 -9.32
C GLU A 5 -15.21 -5.30 -7.85
N GLU A 6 -15.32 -6.41 -7.12
CA GLU A 6 -15.57 -6.42 -5.68
C GLU A 6 -14.46 -5.68 -4.91
N LEU A 7 -13.18 -6.01 -5.18
CA LEU A 7 -12.06 -5.32 -4.53
C LEU A 7 -12.01 -3.83 -4.89
N PHE A 8 -12.32 -3.46 -6.14
CA PHE A 8 -12.41 -2.07 -6.54
C PHE A 8 -13.59 -1.34 -5.87
N CYS A 9 -14.75 -1.99 -5.73
CA CYS A 9 -15.92 -1.43 -5.08
C CYS A 9 -15.65 -1.20 -3.60
N ASN A 10 -15.20 -2.23 -2.89
CA ASN A 10 -14.85 -2.16 -1.47
C ASN A 10 -13.80 -1.07 -1.22
N SER A 11 -12.74 -1.03 -2.03
CA SER A 11 -11.71 0.00 -1.94
C SER A 11 -12.28 1.41 -2.17
N SER A 12 -13.19 1.57 -3.12
CA SER A 12 -13.84 2.86 -3.41
C SER A 12 -14.70 3.33 -2.23
N ASP A 13 -15.51 2.44 -1.65
CA ASP A 13 -16.33 2.76 -0.48
C ASP A 13 -15.47 3.13 0.72
N LEU A 14 -14.35 2.44 0.91
CA LEU A 14 -13.39 2.74 1.97
C LEU A 14 -12.82 4.17 1.83
N THR A 15 -12.47 4.61 0.60
CA THR A 15 -11.90 5.95 0.39
C THR A 15 -12.83 7.09 0.80
N LEU A 16 -14.15 6.87 0.84
CA LEU A 16 -15.12 7.88 1.28
C LEU A 16 -14.87 8.32 2.73
N HIS A 17 -14.36 7.41 3.57
CA HIS A 17 -14.00 7.69 4.96
C HIS A 17 -12.75 8.57 5.11
N PHE A 18 -11.95 8.72 4.04
CA PHE A 18 -10.68 9.43 4.05
C PHE A 18 -10.71 10.74 3.25
N LEU A 19 -11.87 11.18 2.76
CA LEU A 19 -11.99 12.40 1.96
C LEU A 19 -11.48 13.65 2.70
N GLY A 20 -11.78 13.75 3.99
CA GLY A 20 -11.37 14.86 4.86
C GLY A 20 -9.93 14.78 5.38
N TYR A 21 -9.21 13.69 5.10
CA TYR A 21 -7.85 13.51 5.58
C TYR A 21 -6.87 14.39 4.81
N ASN A 22 -5.85 14.88 5.52
CA ASN A 22 -4.71 15.51 4.88
C ASN A 22 -3.82 14.47 4.18
N ASP A 23 -2.85 14.94 3.39
CA ASP A 23 -2.00 14.05 2.59
C ASP A 23 -1.21 13.05 3.43
N GLU A 24 -0.75 13.43 4.61
CA GLU A 24 0.01 12.53 5.49
C GLU A 24 -0.90 11.45 6.09
N GLU A 25 -2.09 11.82 6.56
CA GLU A 25 -3.11 10.87 7.04
C GLU A 25 -3.53 9.89 5.92
N LYS A 26 -3.66 10.38 4.68
CA LYS A 26 -3.92 9.56 3.49
C LYS A 26 -2.80 8.59 3.20
N ILE A 27 -1.53 9.01 3.30
CA ILE A 27 -0.37 8.11 3.17
C ILE A 27 -0.43 7.01 4.26
N ILE A 28 -0.75 7.36 5.50
CA ILE A 28 -0.86 6.39 6.61
C ILE A 28 -1.90 5.32 6.30
N VAL A 29 -3.14 5.71 5.96
CA VAL A 29 -4.21 4.73 5.71
C VAL A 29 -3.98 3.92 4.43
N SER A 30 -3.40 4.52 3.39
CA SER A 30 -3.05 3.78 2.17
C SER A 30 -1.91 2.80 2.38
N MET A 31 -0.88 3.15 3.17
CA MET A 31 0.16 2.19 3.55
C MET A 31 -0.42 1.03 4.35
N PHE A 32 -1.25 1.32 5.34
CA PHE A 32 -1.87 0.28 6.16
C PHE A 32 -2.81 -0.62 5.36
N TYR A 33 -3.62 -0.04 4.45
CA TYR A 33 -4.45 -0.81 3.54
C TYR A 33 -3.63 -1.78 2.69
N ILE A 34 -2.50 -1.32 2.11
CA ILE A 34 -1.63 -2.18 1.30
C ILE A 34 -0.99 -3.28 2.15
N GLU A 35 -0.53 -2.97 3.36
CA GLU A 35 0.03 -3.98 4.26
C GLU A 35 -0.99 -5.03 4.67
N GLU A 36 -2.22 -4.64 5.05
CA GLU A 36 -3.28 -5.59 5.40
C GLU A 36 -3.72 -6.42 4.18
N MET A 37 -3.74 -5.82 2.98
CA MET A 37 -3.97 -6.57 1.74
C MET A 37 -2.87 -7.60 1.47
N LEU A 38 -1.60 -7.22 1.66
CA LEU A 38 -0.46 -8.13 1.54
C LEU A 38 -0.48 -9.22 2.61
N LEU A 39 -0.90 -8.91 3.84
CA LEU A 39 -1.08 -9.89 4.92
C LEU A 39 -2.18 -10.89 4.59
N ALA A 40 -3.26 -10.43 3.96
CA ALA A 40 -4.32 -11.30 3.44
C ALA A 40 -3.87 -12.16 2.25
N LEU A 41 -2.71 -11.91 1.65
CA LEU A 41 -2.10 -12.85 0.70
C LEU A 41 -1.35 -13.94 1.46
N ASP A 42 -1.56 -15.19 1.04
CA ASP A 42 -0.80 -16.36 1.50
C ASP A 42 0.62 -16.40 0.88
N PHE A 43 1.26 -15.24 0.77
CA PHE A 43 2.58 -15.05 0.21
C PHE A 43 3.63 -15.14 1.32
N SER A 44 4.80 -15.63 0.97
CA SER A 44 6.00 -15.50 1.78
C SER A 44 6.43 -14.04 1.91
N ASN A 45 7.23 -13.72 2.94
CA ASN A 45 7.84 -12.40 3.09
C ASN A 45 8.70 -12.01 1.86
N ALA A 46 9.28 -13.00 1.17
CA ALA A 46 10.07 -12.77 -0.05
C ALA A 46 9.18 -12.32 -1.22
N GLU A 47 8.03 -12.97 -1.44
CA GLU A 47 7.08 -12.60 -2.50
C GLU A 47 6.43 -11.23 -2.23
N LYS A 48 6.07 -10.95 -0.97
CA LYS A 48 5.56 -9.63 -0.56
C LYS A 48 6.60 -8.55 -0.81
N PHE A 49 7.86 -8.82 -0.47
CA PHE A 49 8.97 -7.91 -0.73
C PHE A 49 9.21 -7.70 -2.23
N GLU A 50 9.17 -8.76 -3.04
CA GLU A 50 9.35 -8.69 -4.50
C GLU A 50 8.28 -7.78 -5.15
N LEU A 51 7.00 -7.92 -4.77
CA LEU A 51 5.91 -7.06 -5.25
C LEU A 51 6.21 -5.58 -4.99
N ILE A 52 6.62 -5.26 -3.76
CA ILE A 52 6.94 -3.89 -3.35
C ILE A 52 8.21 -3.37 -4.05
N ASP A 53 9.25 -4.20 -4.17
CA ASP A 53 10.51 -3.83 -4.81
C ASP A 53 10.36 -3.57 -6.32
N ILE A 54 9.61 -4.41 -7.04
CA ILE A 54 9.30 -4.20 -8.46
C ILE A 54 8.59 -2.85 -8.65
N SER A 55 7.56 -2.59 -7.84
CA SER A 55 6.78 -1.35 -7.91
C SER A 55 7.66 -0.13 -7.60
N ASN A 56 8.42 -0.18 -6.50
CA ASN A 56 9.35 0.88 -6.12
C ASN A 56 10.42 1.16 -7.19
N LYS A 57 10.98 0.11 -7.82
CA LYS A 57 11.93 0.27 -8.93
C LYS A 57 11.29 0.92 -10.16
N ALA A 58 10.06 0.53 -10.50
CA ALA A 58 9.33 1.12 -11.62
C ALA A 58 9.12 2.63 -11.42
N PHE A 59 8.68 3.04 -10.22
CA PHE A 59 8.52 4.47 -9.90
C PHE A 59 9.85 5.21 -9.88
N LYS A 60 10.92 4.62 -9.35
CA LYS A 60 12.24 5.25 -9.40
C LYS A 60 12.72 5.49 -10.83
N ASN A 61 12.44 4.57 -11.75
CA ASN A 61 12.77 4.76 -13.15
C ASN A 61 11.90 5.85 -13.79
N GLU A 62 10.59 5.84 -13.55
CA GLU A 62 9.65 6.85 -14.06
C GLU A 62 10.01 8.28 -13.63
N PHE A 63 10.36 8.47 -12.37
CA PHE A 63 10.73 9.77 -11.81
C PHE A 63 12.22 10.12 -11.98
N ASN A 64 12.98 9.32 -12.74
CA ASN A 64 14.42 9.48 -12.93
C ASN A 64 15.16 9.67 -11.59
N ALA A 65 14.84 8.82 -10.62
CA ALA A 65 15.26 8.96 -9.24
C ALA A 65 16.78 8.96 -9.11
N ASP A 66 17.33 10.12 -8.80
CA ASP A 66 18.74 10.31 -8.54
C ASP A 66 19.05 10.12 -7.05
N LYS A 67 20.33 10.29 -6.67
CA LYS A 67 20.76 10.21 -5.27
C LYS A 67 20.05 11.26 -4.40
N LYS A 68 19.69 12.41 -4.95
CA LYS A 68 19.03 13.50 -4.23
C LYS A 68 17.59 13.14 -3.89
N LEU A 69 16.81 12.64 -4.85
CA LEU A 69 15.43 12.20 -4.65
C LEU A 69 15.38 11.05 -3.63
N ASN A 70 16.26 10.06 -3.76
CA ASN A 70 16.36 8.98 -2.77
C ASN A 70 16.67 9.52 -1.36
N SER A 71 17.58 10.49 -1.24
CA SER A 71 17.91 11.11 0.06
C SER A 71 16.73 11.90 0.65
N GLN A 72 15.93 12.55 -0.19
CA GLN A 72 14.72 13.26 0.24
C GLN A 72 13.63 12.30 0.71
N LEU A 73 13.38 11.22 -0.04
CA LEU A 73 12.46 10.15 0.36
C LEU A 73 12.89 9.53 1.70
N ASP A 74 14.18 9.24 1.86
CA ASP A 74 14.72 8.68 3.09
C ASP A 74 14.54 9.61 4.29
N ARG A 75 14.70 10.93 4.09
CA ARG A 75 14.43 11.92 5.12
C ARG A 75 12.95 11.95 5.48
N LYS A 76 12.07 12.08 4.49
CA LYS A 76 10.62 12.11 4.74
C LYS A 76 10.12 10.83 5.42
N TYR A 77 10.66 9.66 5.05
CA TYR A 77 10.32 8.41 5.73
C TYR A 77 10.72 8.40 7.21
N ARG A 78 11.90 8.94 7.56
CA ARG A 78 12.31 9.04 8.97
C ARG A 78 11.35 9.92 9.78
N ASP A 79 10.89 11.01 9.19
CA ASP A 79 9.94 11.93 9.84
C ASP A 79 8.53 11.32 9.93
N PHE A 80 8.13 10.51 8.94
CA PHE A 80 6.86 9.80 8.87
C PHE A 80 6.78 8.58 9.80
N SER A 81 7.86 7.80 9.92
CA SER A 81 7.84 6.48 10.58
C SER A 81 7.35 6.46 12.03
N PRO A 82 7.62 7.47 12.90
CA PRO A 82 7.04 7.50 14.25
C PRO A 82 5.53 7.67 14.22
N LYS A 83 5.00 8.51 13.34
CA LYS A 83 3.54 8.74 13.19
C LYS A 83 2.84 7.48 12.71
N TYR A 84 3.49 6.73 11.81
CA TYR A 84 2.98 5.44 11.38
C TYR A 84 3.00 4.41 12.51
N ALA A 85 4.06 4.38 13.32
CA ALA A 85 4.12 3.52 14.50
C ALA A 85 3.01 3.87 15.52
N ASP A 86 2.78 5.16 15.77
CA ASP A 86 1.68 5.64 16.60
C ASP A 86 0.32 5.20 16.03
N PHE A 87 0.14 5.32 14.71
CA PHE A 87 -1.06 4.82 14.02
C PHE A 87 -1.27 3.32 14.22
N LEU A 88 -0.22 2.51 14.29
CA LEU A 88 -0.32 1.07 14.50
C LEU A 88 -0.62 0.69 15.96
N GLN A 89 -0.14 1.49 16.93
CA GLN A 89 -0.12 1.10 18.35
C GLN A 89 -1.18 1.80 19.20
N LEU A 90 -1.52 3.06 18.92
CA LEU A 90 -2.42 3.82 19.79
C LEU A 90 -3.88 3.41 19.57
N ASP A 91 -4.63 3.28 20.67
CA ASP A 91 -6.03 2.85 20.65
C ASP A 91 -6.97 3.82 19.94
N GLN A 92 -6.64 5.12 19.92
CA GLN A 92 -7.45 6.13 19.23
C GLN A 92 -7.62 5.86 17.72
N PHE A 93 -6.70 5.10 17.10
CA PHE A 93 -6.79 4.73 15.68
C PHE A 93 -7.40 3.33 15.47
N TYR A 94 -7.86 2.66 16.53
CA TYR A 94 -8.43 1.31 16.45
C TYR A 94 -9.61 1.23 15.48
N GLU A 95 -10.51 2.21 15.50
CA GLU A 95 -11.68 2.21 14.61
C GLU A 95 -11.26 2.31 13.14
N VAL A 96 -10.31 3.17 12.80
CA VAL A 96 -9.78 3.31 11.44
C VAL A 96 -9.10 2.03 10.98
N ARG A 97 -8.26 1.42 11.84
CA ARG A 97 -7.62 0.12 11.52
C ARG A 97 -8.65 -0.98 11.31
N SER A 98 -9.67 -1.03 12.16
CA SER A 98 -10.74 -2.04 12.08
C SER A 98 -11.60 -1.85 10.84
N LEU A 99 -11.92 -0.61 10.47
CA LEU A 99 -12.62 -0.28 9.23
C LEU A 99 -11.86 -0.82 8.00
N ILE A 100 -10.55 -0.56 7.94
CA ILE A 100 -9.69 -1.04 6.83
C ILE A 100 -9.65 -2.57 6.79
N ARG A 101 -9.45 -3.23 7.94
CA ARG A 101 -9.43 -4.70 8.02
C ARG A 101 -10.76 -5.33 7.61
N ASN A 102 -11.86 -4.76 8.07
CA ASN A 102 -13.21 -5.24 7.73
C ASN A 102 -13.49 -5.08 6.24
N ASN A 103 -13.00 -4.01 5.61
CA ASN A 103 -13.10 -3.81 4.16
C ASN A 103 -12.36 -4.89 3.35
N ILE A 104 -11.25 -5.40 3.89
CA ILE A 104 -10.41 -6.44 3.27
C ILE A 104 -10.95 -7.85 3.57
N SER A 105 -11.71 -8.04 4.65
CA SER A 105 -12.12 -9.35 5.18
C SER A 105 -13.02 -10.20 4.25
N GLY A 106 -13.40 -9.70 3.07
CA GLY A 106 -14.02 -10.46 1.99
C GLY A 106 -13.00 -11.17 1.11
N ASN A 107 -12.76 -12.46 1.37
CA ASN A 107 -12.28 -13.47 0.41
C ASN A 107 -11.03 -13.16 -0.45
N VAL A 108 -10.18 -12.18 -0.12
CA VAL A 108 -8.93 -11.84 -0.84
C VAL A 108 -8.08 -13.10 -1.10
N THR A 109 -7.97 -13.99 -0.12
CA THR A 109 -7.28 -15.29 -0.23
C THR A 109 -7.88 -16.21 -1.30
N SER A 110 -9.22 -16.32 -1.34
CA SER A 110 -9.91 -17.14 -2.34
C SER A 110 -9.68 -16.62 -3.77
N HIS A 111 -9.46 -15.31 -3.93
CA HIS A 111 -9.16 -14.69 -5.22
C HIS A 111 -7.72 -14.98 -5.68
N VAL A 112 -6.76 -14.97 -4.76
CA VAL A 112 -5.34 -15.25 -5.03
C VAL A 112 -5.12 -16.69 -5.51
N SER A 113 -5.83 -17.65 -4.91
CA SER A 113 -5.71 -19.08 -5.26
C SER A 113 -6.04 -19.42 -6.72
N GLN A 114 -6.71 -18.52 -7.44
CA GLN A 114 -7.06 -18.71 -8.85
C GLN A 114 -5.90 -18.40 -9.80
N PHE A 115 -4.87 -17.69 -9.33
CA PHE A 115 -3.73 -17.34 -10.14
C PHE A 115 -2.67 -18.44 -10.07
N LYS A 116 -2.31 -18.99 -11.23
CA LYS A 116 -1.25 -20.01 -11.36
C LYS A 116 0.16 -19.41 -11.53
N ASN A 117 0.26 -18.09 -11.63
CA ASN A 117 1.50 -17.38 -11.96
C ASN A 117 1.65 -16.16 -11.06
N ILE A 118 2.72 -16.15 -10.26
CA ILE A 118 3.06 -15.09 -9.32
C ILE A 118 3.15 -13.71 -10.00
N LYS A 119 3.63 -13.62 -11.24
CA LYS A 119 3.72 -12.36 -11.98
C LYS A 119 2.34 -11.75 -12.25
N LEU A 120 1.36 -12.58 -12.62
CA LEU A 120 -0.01 -12.11 -12.85
C LEU A 120 -0.66 -11.65 -11.55
N VAL A 121 -0.33 -12.28 -10.42
CA VAL A 121 -0.79 -11.81 -9.11
C VAL A 121 -0.18 -10.46 -8.77
N ILE A 122 1.13 -10.31 -8.97
CA ILE A 122 1.84 -9.05 -8.73
C ILE A 122 1.23 -7.92 -9.57
N GLU A 123 1.05 -8.13 -10.88
CA GLU A 123 0.43 -7.14 -11.78
C GLU A 123 -1.02 -6.79 -11.37
N PHE A 124 -1.78 -7.80 -10.93
CA PHE A 124 -3.13 -7.61 -10.44
C PHE A 124 -3.16 -6.73 -9.19
N PHE A 125 -2.39 -7.06 -8.16
CA PHE A 125 -2.37 -6.27 -6.92
C PHE A 125 -1.73 -4.90 -7.11
N GLN A 126 -0.75 -4.75 -7.99
CA GLN A 126 -0.27 -3.43 -8.42
C GLN A 126 -1.40 -2.56 -8.97
N SER A 127 -2.29 -3.14 -9.79
CA SER A 127 -3.46 -2.44 -10.31
C SER A 127 -4.46 -2.09 -9.21
N ILE A 128 -4.70 -3.00 -8.25
CA ILE A 128 -5.55 -2.73 -7.07
C ILE A 128 -5.00 -1.57 -6.25
N PHE A 129 -3.70 -1.58 -5.95
CA PHE A 129 -3.05 -0.55 -5.13
C PHE A 129 -2.99 0.80 -5.86
N HIS A 130 -2.65 0.79 -7.15
CA HIS A 130 -2.69 1.99 -8.00
C HIS A 130 -4.07 2.65 -7.94
N MET A 131 -5.12 1.86 -8.13
CA MET A 131 -6.49 2.35 -8.15
C MET A 131 -7.02 2.75 -6.76
N HIS A 132 -6.52 2.15 -5.67
CA HIS A 132 -6.80 2.62 -4.31
C HIS A 132 -6.18 4.01 -4.09
N ILE A 133 -4.88 4.16 -4.39
CA ILE A 133 -4.16 5.43 -4.21
C ILE A 133 -4.78 6.52 -5.11
N ASN A 134 -5.11 6.21 -6.36
CA ASN A 134 -5.74 7.17 -7.27
C ASN A 134 -7.08 7.72 -6.76
N ARG A 135 -7.83 6.93 -5.98
CA ARG A 135 -9.10 7.37 -5.39
C ARG A 135 -8.91 8.11 -4.06
N THR A 136 -7.89 7.72 -3.29
CA THR A 136 -7.58 8.38 -2.01
C THR A 136 -7.02 9.79 -2.20
N PHE A 137 -6.25 10.04 -3.26
CA PHE A 137 -5.64 11.34 -3.54
C PHE A 137 -6.31 12.06 -4.71
N THR A 138 -6.66 13.34 -4.52
CA THR A 138 -7.34 14.16 -5.53
C THR A 138 -6.39 14.77 -6.56
N SER A 139 -5.09 14.84 -6.25
CA SER A 139 -4.04 15.40 -7.12
C SER A 139 -2.70 14.72 -6.84
N GLU A 140 -1.75 14.84 -7.78
CA GLU A 140 -0.38 14.33 -7.63
C GLU A 140 -0.33 12.81 -7.30
N GLN A 141 -1.29 12.04 -7.82
CA GLN A 141 -1.47 10.62 -7.46
C GLN A 141 -0.19 9.81 -7.68
N ARG A 142 0.46 9.96 -8.84
CA ARG A 142 1.73 9.28 -9.17
C ARG A 142 2.85 9.62 -8.18
N LEU A 143 2.90 10.87 -7.70
CA LEU A 143 3.88 11.30 -6.71
C LEU A 143 3.62 10.60 -5.36
N PHE A 144 2.36 10.56 -4.91
CA PHE A 144 2.00 9.86 -3.68
C PHE A 144 2.21 8.35 -3.79
N GLU A 145 1.93 7.73 -4.94
CA GLU A 145 2.27 6.34 -5.20
C GLU A 145 3.77 6.09 -5.03
N MET A 146 4.63 6.92 -5.64
CA MET A 146 6.08 6.82 -5.47
C MET A 146 6.49 6.93 -4.00
N VAL A 147 5.90 7.86 -3.24
CA VAL A 147 6.18 8.03 -1.81
C VAL A 147 5.76 6.78 -1.02
N ILE A 148 4.55 6.29 -1.23
CA ILE A 148 3.99 5.11 -0.54
C ILE A 148 4.83 3.87 -0.83
N TYR A 149 5.15 3.57 -2.10
CA TYR A 149 6.01 2.44 -2.44
C TYR A 149 7.44 2.61 -1.92
N GLY A 150 7.95 3.84 -1.88
CA GLY A 150 9.23 4.14 -1.25
C GLY A 150 9.24 3.81 0.25
N TYR A 151 8.16 4.11 0.97
CA TYR A 151 8.02 3.83 2.39
C TYR A 151 7.79 2.36 2.67
N LEU A 152 6.87 1.72 1.93
CA LEU A 152 6.63 0.27 1.99
C LEU A 152 7.91 -0.51 1.71
N PHE A 153 8.74 -0.08 0.76
CA PHE A 153 10.02 -0.70 0.47
C PHE A 153 10.98 -0.62 1.68
N LYS A 154 11.05 0.53 2.35
CA LYS A 154 11.90 0.69 3.55
C LYS A 154 11.43 -0.18 4.71
N LEU A 155 10.11 -0.28 4.90
CA LEU A 155 9.51 -1.12 5.93
C LEU A 155 9.70 -2.61 5.63
N SER A 156 9.31 -3.06 4.44
CA SER A 156 9.41 -4.46 3.99
C SER A 156 10.85 -4.95 3.96
N LYS A 157 11.81 -4.08 3.57
CA LYS A 157 13.24 -4.42 3.62
C LYS A 157 13.71 -4.75 5.03
N ARG A 158 13.23 -4.05 6.06
CA ARG A 158 13.61 -4.36 7.45
C ARG A 158 13.09 -5.72 7.88
N ILE A 159 11.87 -6.07 7.48
CA ILE A 159 11.22 -7.35 7.81
C ILE A 159 11.89 -8.51 7.05
N HIS A 160 12.27 -8.31 5.79
CA HIS A 160 12.87 -9.37 4.97
C HIS A 160 14.29 -9.80 5.41
N TYR A 161 15.07 -8.87 5.99
CA TYR A 161 16.45 -9.14 6.45
C TYR A 161 16.56 -9.39 7.96
N GLN A 162 15.44 -9.52 8.68
CA GLN A 162 15.37 -9.98 10.07
C GLN A 162 15.20 -11.50 10.12
#